data_AF-A0A2P6FM11-F1
#
_entry.id   AF-A0A2P6FM11-F1
#
_cell.length_a   1.000
_cell.length_b   1.000
_cell.length_c   1.000
_cell.angle_alpha   90.00
_cell.angle_beta   90.00
_cell.angle_gamma   90.00
#
_symmetry.space_group_name_H-M   'P 1'
#
loop_
_entity.id
_entity.type
_entity.pdbx_description
1 polymer ?
#
loop_
_entity_poly.entity_id
_entity_poly.type
_entity_poly.pdbx_seq_one_letter_code
_entity_poly.pdbx_strand_id
1 'polypeptide(L)'
;MRSKRKLFELLALKEKVERNKFFKQAKSIASEMEKNNAMNSQLKEISANKKGSVKTLTALQLRSDKWYDFQIQEQIVATENRAKFLKEENQQVNRKIVLRNQKMRKSLEKANIQRKLELADLEKKSILSLPTNTNKRQGFNS
;
A
#
# COMPACT_ATOMS: atom_id res chain seq x y z
N MET A 1 -11.23 -17.24 27.59
CA MET A 1 -11.39 -16.96 26.14
C MET A 1 -10.92 -15.53 25.84
N ARG A 2 -10.17 -15.29 24.76
CA ARG A 2 -9.83 -13.90 24.36
C ARG A 2 -11.13 -13.16 23.98
N SER A 3 -11.31 -11.92 24.42
CA SER A 3 -12.51 -11.15 24.06
C SER A 3 -12.58 -10.95 22.54
N LYS A 4 -13.81 -11.04 21.99
CA LYS A 4 -14.04 -10.86 20.54
C LYS A 4 -13.52 -9.49 20.06
N ARG A 5 -13.54 -8.46 20.92
CA ARG A 5 -12.97 -7.14 20.64
C ARG A 5 -11.48 -7.22 20.35
N LYS A 6 -10.72 -7.87 21.25
CA LYS A 6 -9.26 -8.02 21.12
C LYS A 6 -8.89 -8.82 19.87
N LEU A 7 -9.71 -9.80 19.47
CA LEU A 7 -9.52 -10.53 18.21
C LEU A 7 -9.62 -9.60 16.99
N PHE A 8 -10.66 -8.77 16.91
CA PHE A 8 -10.83 -7.84 15.80
C PHE A 8 -9.74 -6.76 15.76
N GLU A 9 -9.28 -6.27 16.92
CA GLU A 9 -8.13 -5.36 17.01
C GLU A 9 -6.84 -6.01 16.48
N LEU A 10 -6.59 -7.28 16.83
CA LEU A 10 -5.45 -8.04 16.29
C LEU A 10 -5.55 -8.26 14.78
N LEU A 11 -6.75 -8.53 14.26
CA LEU A 11 -6.97 -8.64 12.81
C LEU A 11 -6.71 -7.31 12.11
N ALA A 12 -7.16 -6.18 12.66
CA ALA A 12 -6.85 -4.86 12.13
C ALA A 12 -5.33 -4.59 12.13
N LEU A 13 -4.63 -4.98 13.20
CA LEU A 13 -3.17 -4.83 13.29
C LEU A 13 -2.46 -5.69 12.24
N LYS A 14 -2.89 -6.94 12.04
CA LYS A 14 -2.36 -7.82 10.99
C LYS A 14 -2.49 -7.17 9.62
N GLU A 15 -3.68 -6.67 9.28
CA GLU A 15 -3.91 -6.01 7.99
C GLU A 15 -3.08 -4.72 7.85
N LYS A 16 -2.84 -3.96 8.93
CA LYS A 16 -1.95 -2.80 8.95
C LYS A 16 -0.50 -3.19 8.63
N VAL A 17 0.01 -4.26 9.23
CA VAL A 17 1.38 -4.75 8.99
C VAL A 17 1.54 -5.19 7.53
N GLU A 18 0.60 -5.98 7.02
CA GLU A 18 0.61 -6.42 5.61
C GLU A 18 0.53 -5.24 4.64
N ARG A 19 -0.35 -4.27 4.91
CA ARG A 19 -0.44 -3.03 4.13
C ARG A 19 0.90 -2.28 4.11
N ASN A 20 1.59 -2.19 5.24
CA ASN A 20 2.89 -1.53 5.32
C ASN A 20 3.98 -2.25 4.51
N LYS A 21 3.94 -3.58 4.39
CA LYS A 21 4.84 -4.33 3.49
C LYS A 21 4.64 -3.90 2.03
N PHE A 22 3.38 -3.80 1.60
CA PHE A 22 3.08 -3.34 0.24
C PHE A 22 3.46 -1.87 0.00
N PHE A 23 3.34 -1.00 0.99
CA PHE A 23 3.85 0.38 0.88
C PHE A 23 5.37 0.43 0.66
N LYS A 24 6.14 -0.42 1.36
CA LYS A 24 7.59 -0.52 1.14
C LYS A 24 7.89 -1.01 -0.28
N GLN A 25 7.15 -2.02 -0.76
CA GLN A 25 7.28 -2.50 -2.14
C GLN A 25 6.98 -1.39 -3.16
N ALA A 26 5.88 -0.65 -2.98
CA ALA A 26 5.52 0.47 -3.85
C ALA A 26 6.61 1.56 -3.89
N LYS A 27 7.26 1.85 -2.74
CA LYS A 27 8.38 2.79 -2.68
C LYS A 27 9.60 2.27 -3.47
N SER A 28 9.89 0.98 -3.40
CA SER A 28 10.96 0.35 -4.19
C SER A 28 10.68 0.47 -5.69
N ILE A 29 9.46 0.12 -6.10
CA ILE A 29 9.02 0.22 -7.50
C ILE A 29 9.11 1.68 -7.98
N ALA A 30 8.70 2.65 -7.18
CA ALA A 30 8.81 4.06 -7.52
C ALA A 30 10.27 4.49 -7.77
N SER A 31 11.20 4.07 -6.92
CA SER A 31 12.63 4.34 -7.12
C SER A 31 13.18 3.67 -8.37
N GLU A 32 12.75 2.44 -8.67
CA GLU A 32 13.13 1.75 -9.91
C GLU A 32 12.57 2.45 -11.16
N MET A 33 11.33 2.94 -11.11
CA MET A 33 10.73 3.72 -12.19
C MET A 33 11.52 5.00 -12.45
N GLU A 34 11.92 5.71 -11.40
CA GLU A 34 12.73 6.93 -11.50
C GLU A 34 14.08 6.64 -12.18
N LYS A 35 14.80 5.61 -11.72
CA LYS A 35 16.07 5.19 -12.31
C LYS A 35 15.92 4.76 -13.77
N ASN A 36 14.89 4.00 -14.08
CA ASN A 36 14.62 3.53 -15.44
C ASN A 36 14.26 4.68 -16.39
N ASN A 37 13.51 5.67 -15.90
CA ASN A 37 13.19 6.87 -16.67
C ASN A 37 14.43 7.73 -16.91
N ALA A 38 15.28 7.92 -15.89
CA ALA A 38 16.55 8.63 -16.03
C ALA A 38 17.46 7.96 -17.08
N MET A 39 17.58 6.62 -17.03
CA MET A 39 18.35 5.86 -18.02
C MET A 39 17.80 6.01 -19.44
N ASN A 40 16.48 5.94 -19.60
CA ASN A 40 15.85 6.13 -20.92
C ASN A 40 16.10 7.53 -21.48
N SER A 41 16.00 8.57 -20.65
CA SER A 41 16.32 9.96 -21.05
C SER A 41 17.77 10.08 -21.50
N GLN A 42 18.72 9.54 -20.74
CA GLN A 42 20.14 9.56 -21.10
C GLN A 42 20.42 8.83 -22.43
N LEU A 43 19.81 7.66 -22.65
CA LEU A 43 19.96 6.92 -23.91
C LEU A 43 19.41 7.70 -25.11
N LYS A 44 18.28 8.40 -24.93
CA LYS A 44 17.68 9.25 -25.96
C LYS A 44 18.54 10.48 -26.24
N GLU A 45 19.14 11.09 -25.23
CA GLU A 45 20.10 12.21 -25.39
C GLU A 45 21.35 11.76 -26.15
N ILE A 46 21.94 10.61 -25.81
CA ILE A 46 23.10 10.06 -26.52
C ILE A 46 22.75 9.84 -28.01
N SER A 47 21.58 9.26 -28.29
CA SER A 47 21.11 9.03 -29.66
C SER A 47 20.88 10.35 -30.43
N ALA A 48 20.36 11.40 -29.78
CA ALA A 48 20.12 12.70 -30.38
C ALA A 48 21.43 13.45 -30.69
N ASN A 49 22.37 13.47 -29.74
CA ASN A 49 23.65 14.19 -29.87
C ASN A 49 24.54 13.61 -30.99
N LYS A 50 24.40 12.31 -31.28
CA LYS A 50 25.17 11.63 -32.34
C LYS A 50 24.82 12.10 -33.76
N LYS A 51 23.59 12.59 -34.00
CA LYS A 51 23.11 13.00 -35.34
C LYS A 51 23.79 14.28 -35.89
N GLY A 52 24.46 15.07 -35.05
CA GLY A 52 25.05 16.37 -35.43
C GLY A 52 26.53 16.34 -35.83
N SER A 53 27.20 15.19 -35.74
CA SER A 53 28.65 15.09 -35.93
C SER A 53 29.01 14.74 -37.37
N VAL A 54 29.12 15.74 -38.25
CA VAL A 54 29.74 15.58 -39.58
C VAL A 54 31.27 15.58 -39.42
N LYS A 55 31.85 14.41 -39.18
CA LYS A 55 33.30 14.19 -39.18
C LYS A 55 33.66 13.18 -40.26
N THR A 56 34.86 13.32 -40.84
CA THR A 56 35.46 12.28 -41.68
C THR A 56 35.77 11.06 -40.81
N LEU A 57 34.98 10.00 -40.97
CA LEU A 57 35.11 8.74 -40.23
C LEU A 57 35.80 7.68 -41.08
N THR A 58 36.69 6.90 -40.47
CA THR A 58 37.23 5.69 -41.10
C THR A 58 36.17 4.58 -41.14
N ALA A 59 36.33 3.62 -42.07
CA ALA A 59 35.39 2.50 -42.21
C ALA A 59 35.23 1.67 -40.92
N LEU A 60 36.30 1.52 -40.13
CA LEU A 60 36.24 0.84 -38.84
C LEU A 60 35.39 1.61 -37.82
N GLN A 61 35.55 2.93 -37.74
CA GLN A 61 34.76 3.81 -36.87
C GLN A 61 33.28 3.75 -37.25
N LEU A 62 32.96 3.76 -38.54
CA LEU A 62 31.58 3.63 -39.02
C LEU A 62 30.94 2.30 -38.59
N ARG A 63 31.69 1.20 -38.63
CA ARG A 63 31.20 -0.12 -38.19
C ARG A 63 30.95 -0.15 -36.69
N SER A 64 31.87 0.36 -35.89
CA SER A 64 31.68 0.43 -34.43
C SER A 64 30.51 1.34 -34.08
N ASP A 65 30.34 2.46 -34.77
CA ASP A 65 29.24 3.39 -34.51
C ASP A 65 27.89 2.76 -34.76
N LYS A 66 27.72 2.05 -35.88
CA LYS A 66 26.49 1.29 -36.16
C LYS A 66 26.20 0.23 -35.11
N TRP A 67 27.22 -0.46 -34.62
CA TRP A 67 27.05 -1.47 -33.56
C TRP A 67 26.56 -0.82 -32.26
N TYR A 68 27.19 0.27 -31.82
CA TYR A 68 26.75 1.01 -30.64
C TYR A 68 25.34 1.60 -30.81
N ASP A 69 24.99 2.11 -31.99
CA ASP A 69 23.66 2.65 -32.25
C ASP A 69 22.59 1.59 -32.12
N PHE A 70 22.85 0.39 -32.65
CA PHE A 70 21.96 -0.76 -32.49
C PHE A 70 21.80 -1.14 -31.01
N GLN A 71 22.90 -1.21 -30.25
CA GLN A 71 22.85 -1.50 -28.82
C GLN A 71 22.07 -0.44 -28.02
N ILE A 72 22.24 0.85 -28.34
CA ILE A 72 21.48 1.94 -27.70
C ILE A 72 19.98 1.79 -28.01
N GLN A 73 19.62 1.48 -29.24
CA GLN A 73 18.21 1.26 -29.62
C GLN A 73 17.60 0.06 -28.89
N GLU A 74 18.31 -1.06 -28.80
CA GLU A 74 17.87 -2.22 -28.01
C GLU A 74 17.64 -1.85 -26.54
N GLN A 75 18.56 -1.09 -25.94
CA GLN A 75 18.44 -0.66 -24.55
C GLN A 75 17.25 0.30 -24.35
N ILE A 76 17.00 1.23 -25.28
CA ILE A 76 15.81 2.09 -25.23
C ILE A 76 14.55 1.22 -25.19
N VAL A 77 14.41 0.27 -26.10
CA VAL A 77 13.25 -0.64 -26.13
C VAL A 77 13.13 -1.44 -24.83
N ALA A 78 14.25 -1.95 -24.30
CA ALA A 78 14.27 -2.67 -23.02
C ALA A 78 13.80 -1.80 -21.85
N THR A 79 14.25 -0.53 -21.76
CA THR A 79 13.80 0.40 -20.71
C THR A 79 12.33 0.76 -20.84
N GLU A 80 11.80 0.91 -22.06
CA GLU A 80 10.39 1.21 -22.30
C GLU A 80 9.51 0.02 -21.89
N ASN A 81 9.94 -1.21 -22.19
CA ASN A 81 9.26 -2.42 -21.73
C ASN A 81 9.31 -2.54 -20.20
N ARG A 82 10.45 -2.26 -19.58
CA ARG A 82 10.56 -2.24 -18.12
C ARG A 82 9.66 -1.18 -17.49
N ALA A 83 9.52 -0.02 -18.10
CA ALA A 83 8.62 1.04 -17.62
C ALA A 83 7.15 0.58 -17.62
N LYS A 84 6.71 -0.13 -18.68
CA LYS A 84 5.37 -0.71 -18.76
C LYS A 84 5.16 -1.75 -17.65
N PHE A 85 6.11 -2.66 -17.48
CA PHE A 85 6.05 -3.69 -16.43
C PHE A 85 5.97 -3.08 -15.03
N LEU A 86 6.85 -2.13 -14.70
CA LEU A 86 6.86 -1.47 -13.40
C LEU A 86 5.56 -0.70 -13.14
N LYS A 87 4.96 -0.09 -14.17
CA LYS A 87 3.66 0.58 -14.07
C LYS A 87 2.55 -0.40 -13.73
N GLU A 88 2.50 -1.55 -14.39
CA GLU A 88 1.52 -2.60 -14.10
C GLU A 88 1.71 -3.18 -12.70
N GLU A 89 2.94 -3.47 -12.30
CA GLU A 89 3.26 -3.96 -10.96
C GLU A 89 2.83 -2.97 -9.88
N ASN A 90 3.14 -1.67 -10.06
CA ASN A 90 2.73 -0.62 -9.12
C ASN A 90 1.20 -0.55 -8.98
N GLN A 91 0.45 -0.68 -10.08
CA GLN A 91 -1.00 -0.73 -10.04
C GLN A 91 -1.51 -1.93 -9.24
N GLN A 92 -0.91 -3.12 -9.43
CA GLN A 92 -1.27 -4.31 -8.67
C GLN A 92 -0.99 -4.15 -7.17
N VAL A 93 0.17 -3.60 -6.82
CA VAL A 93 0.54 -3.32 -5.42
C VAL A 93 -0.43 -2.33 -4.79
N ASN A 94 -0.79 -1.26 -5.50
CA ASN A 94 -1.77 -0.28 -5.02
C ASN A 94 -3.15 -0.90 -4.77
N ARG A 95 -3.63 -1.80 -5.64
CA ARG A 95 -4.88 -2.55 -5.41
C ARG A 95 -4.78 -3.38 -4.12
N LYS A 96 -3.64 -4.04 -3.87
CA LYS A 96 -3.41 -4.79 -2.62
C LYS A 96 -3.44 -3.86 -1.40
N ILE A 97 -2.81 -2.69 -1.46
CA ILE A 97 -2.83 -1.69 -0.37
C ILE A 97 -4.27 -1.27 -0.05
N VAL A 98 -5.07 -0.92 -1.05
CA VAL A 98 -6.46 -0.49 -0.88
C VAL A 98 -7.30 -1.61 -0.26
N LEU A 99 -7.20 -2.83 -0.77
CA LEU A 99 -7.93 -3.99 -0.25
C LEU A 99 -7.59 -4.24 1.23
N ARG A 100 -6.31 -4.20 1.60
CA ARG A 100 -5.84 -4.39 2.98
C ARG A 100 -6.34 -3.26 3.88
N ASN A 101 -6.32 -2.02 3.40
CA ASN A 101 -6.86 -0.89 4.13
C ASN A 101 -8.36 -1.02 4.39
N GLN A 102 -9.13 -1.51 3.40
CA GLN A 102 -10.55 -1.78 3.56
C GLN A 102 -10.81 -2.88 4.61
N LYS A 103 -10.06 -3.98 4.55
CA LYS A 103 -10.15 -5.07 5.55
C LYS A 103 -9.83 -4.58 6.96
N MET A 104 -8.78 -3.78 7.11
CA MET A 104 -8.41 -3.15 8.38
C MET A 104 -9.56 -2.31 8.94
N ARG A 105 -10.17 -1.44 8.12
CA ARG A 105 -11.32 -0.60 8.53
C ARG A 105 -12.50 -1.45 9.01
N LYS A 106 -12.87 -2.49 8.26
CA LYS A 106 -13.95 -3.42 8.63
C LYS A 106 -13.66 -4.13 9.97
N SER A 107 -12.42 -4.52 10.21
CA SER A 107 -12.02 -5.12 11.50
C SER A 107 -12.13 -4.13 12.66
N LEU A 108 -11.72 -2.88 12.47
CA LEU A 108 -11.87 -1.83 13.50
C LEU A 108 -13.34 -1.52 13.80
N GLU A 109 -14.18 -1.49 12.77
CA GLU A 109 -15.62 -1.32 12.92
C GLU A 109 -16.24 -2.44 13.78
N LYS A 110 -15.90 -3.70 13.49
CA LYS A 110 -16.34 -4.86 14.29
C LYS A 110 -15.83 -4.78 15.73
N ALA A 111 -14.60 -4.35 15.95
CA ALA A 111 -14.06 -4.14 17.30
C ALA A 111 -14.86 -3.07 18.07
N ASN A 112 -15.24 -1.98 17.40
CA ASN A 112 -16.04 -0.91 17.99
C ASN A 112 -17.47 -1.38 18.32
N ILE A 113 -18.10 -2.16 17.44
CA ILE A 113 -19.41 -2.75 17.72
C ILE A 113 -19.34 -3.64 18.96
N GLN A 114 -18.33 -4.51 19.05
CA GLN A 114 -18.14 -5.37 20.20
C GLN A 114 -17.91 -4.59 21.50
N ARG A 115 -17.16 -3.47 21.44
CA ARG A 115 -16.98 -2.58 22.60
C ARG A 115 -18.31 -2.00 23.08
N LYS A 116 -19.18 -1.57 22.17
CA LYS A 116 -20.51 -1.04 22.52
C LYS A 116 -21.40 -2.11 23.17
N LEU A 117 -21.36 -3.34 22.65
CA LEU A 117 -22.07 -4.47 23.24
C LEU A 117 -21.57 -4.79 24.65
N GLU A 118 -20.24 -4.83 24.85
CA GLU A 118 -19.62 -5.06 26.16
C GLU A 118 -20.05 -3.97 27.18
N LEU A 119 -20.13 -2.70 26.76
CA LEU A 119 -20.61 -1.61 27.61
C LEU A 119 -22.10 -1.74 27.96
N ALA A 120 -22.95 -2.03 26.98
CA ALA A 120 -24.38 -2.23 27.21
C ALA A 120 -24.67 -3.41 28.16
N ASP A 121 -23.89 -4.49 28.06
CA ASP A 121 -23.98 -5.63 28.97
C ASP A 121 -23.57 -5.26 30.41
N LEU A 122 -22.56 -4.40 30.57
CA LEU A 122 -22.14 -3.88 31.87
C LEU A 122 -23.20 -2.96 32.49
N GLU A 123 -23.80 -2.06 31.69
CA GLU A 123 -24.90 -1.19 32.12
C GLU A 123 -26.13 -2.01 32.52
N LYS A 124 -26.48 -3.04 31.74
CA LYS A 124 -27.59 -3.94 32.11
C LYS A 124 -27.32 -4.63 33.44
N LYS A 125 -26.10 -5.14 33.65
CA LYS A 125 -25.71 -5.77 34.93
C LYS A 125 -25.75 -4.78 36.09
N SER A 126 -25.30 -3.54 35.90
CA SER A 126 -25.34 -2.52 36.95
C SER A 126 -26.77 -2.20 37.37
N ILE A 127 -27.69 -2.02 36.41
CA ILE A 127 -29.12 -1.79 36.67
C ILE A 127 -29.74 -2.96 37.45
N LEU A 128 -29.43 -4.21 37.07
CA LEU A 128 -29.91 -5.42 37.77
C LEU A 128 -29.33 -5.59 39.18
N SER A 129 -28.17 -4.98 39.47
CA SER A 129 -27.53 -5.05 40.79
C SER A 129 -27.99 -3.97 41.77
N LEU A 130 -28.83 -3.03 41.33
CA LEU A 130 -29.42 -2.03 42.23
C LEU A 130 -30.47 -2.71 43.12
N PRO A 131 -30.40 -2.54 44.45
CA PRO A 131 -31.41 -3.12 45.34
C PRO A 131 -32.77 -2.50 45.04
N THR A 132 -33.79 -3.32 44.81
CA THR A 132 -35.19 -2.89 44.80
C THR A 132 -35.51 -2.29 46.16
N ASN A 133 -35.54 -0.96 46.24
CA ASN A 133 -35.92 -0.24 47.45
C ASN A 133 -37.42 -0.38 47.66
N THR A 134 -37.86 -1.55 48.14
CA THR A 134 -39.21 -1.77 48.65
C THR A 134 -39.27 -1.22 50.07
N ASN A 135 -39.15 0.09 50.22
CA ASN A 135 -39.61 0.75 51.43
C ASN A 135 -41.14 0.65 51.46
N LYS A 136 -41.64 -0.46 52.03
CA LYS A 136 -43.00 -0.49 52.58
C LYS A 136 -43.06 0.62 53.61
N ARG A 137 -43.66 1.75 53.24
CA ARG A 137 -44.13 2.76 54.19
C ARG A 137 -45.12 2.04 55.11
N GLN A 138 -44.63 1.54 56.25
CA GLN A 138 -45.52 1.17 57.35
C GLN A 138 -46.12 2.49 57.82
N GLY A 139 -47.41 2.68 57.50
CA GLY A 139 -48.19 3.75 58.08
C GLY A 139 -48.18 3.55 59.59
N PHE A 140 -47.68 4.55 60.30
CA PHE A 140 -48.00 4.73 61.71
C PHE A 140 -49.50 5.02 61.77
N ASN A 141 -50.29 4.02 62.11
CA ASN A 141 -51.64 4.24 62.60
C ASN A 141 -51.56 4.54 64.10
N SER A 142 -52.12 5.71 64.43
CA SER A 142 -52.55 6.30 65.70
C SER A 142 -52.31 5.53 66.99
#